data_AF-A0A927FXW6-F1
#
_entry.id   AF-A0A927FXW6-F1
#
_cell.length_a   1.000
_cell.length_b   1.000
_cell.length_c   1.000
_cell.angle_alpha   90.00
_cell.angle_beta   90.00
_cell.angle_gamma   90.00
#
_symmetry.space_group_name_H-M   'P 1'
#
loop_
_entity.id
_entity.type
_entity.pdbx_description
1 polymer ?
#
loop_
_entity_poly.entity_id
_entity_poly.type
_entity_poly.pdbx_seq_one_letter_code
_entity_poly.pdbx_strand_id
1 'polypeptide(L)'
;MAELARTQVERRFMVVDRGGWHGDHYVGSHGTIGSDKGALPVRQGVFRPAMRTAPHALDSWRRDIAAFAEGNSRLTIAVGAALGGLAIGLLQGQASFGVHLRGPSSIGKSTGLRVAGSIYGPPRKEIRSWSATEAGLEAVAARHHHRTLFLDELAQIAPDAAV
;
A
#
# COMPACT_ATOMS: atom_id res chain seq x y z
N MET A 1 39.89 11.68 18.71
CA MET A 1 39.42 11.72 17.30
C MET A 1 39.88 10.54 16.44
N ALA A 2 40.86 9.72 16.85
CA ALA A 2 41.36 8.59 16.05
C ALA A 2 40.55 7.28 16.18
N GLU A 3 39.59 7.21 17.12
CA GLU A 3 38.90 5.97 17.49
C GLU A 3 37.66 5.67 16.61
N LEU A 4 37.00 6.70 16.08
CA LEU A 4 35.86 6.56 15.17
C LEU A 4 36.24 6.04 13.77
N ALA A 5 37.51 6.14 13.38
CA ALA A 5 37.99 5.71 12.06
C ALA A 5 38.23 4.19 11.97
N ARG A 6 38.17 3.45 13.09
CA ARG A 6 38.47 2.01 13.16
C ARG A 6 37.24 1.12 13.40
N THR A 7 36.05 1.70 13.55
CA THR A 7 34.84 0.93 13.81
C THR A 7 34.37 0.22 12.54
N GLN A 8 34.34 -1.11 12.57
CA GLN A 8 33.67 -1.87 11.53
C GLN A 8 32.16 -1.59 11.60
N VAL A 9 31.63 -0.96 10.55
CA VAL A 9 30.19 -0.70 10.44
C VAL A 9 29.50 -2.02 10.11
N GLU A 10 28.85 -2.62 11.12
CA GLU A 10 28.11 -3.88 10.93
C GLU A 10 26.91 -3.71 10.00
N ARG A 11 26.23 -2.55 10.06
CA ARG A 11 25.08 -2.26 9.20
C ARG A 11 24.90 -0.77 8.96
N ARG A 12 24.52 -0.40 7.73
CA ARG A 12 24.16 0.97 7.35
C ARG A 12 22.65 1.08 7.19
N PHE A 13 22.10 2.19 7.65
CA PHE A 13 20.68 2.53 7.49
C PHE A 13 20.56 3.87 6.77
N MET A 14 19.55 3.99 5.90
CA MET A 14 19.20 5.25 5.23
C MET A 14 17.82 5.67 5.73
N VAL A 15 17.69 6.88 6.26
CA VAL A 15 16.37 7.39 6.65
C VAL A 15 15.65 7.90 5.40
N VAL A 16 14.46 7.38 5.15
CA VAL A 16 13.58 7.81 4.05
C VAL A 16 12.34 8.52 4.60
N ASP A 17 11.82 9.47 3.84
CA ASP A 17 10.63 10.27 4.16
C ASP A 17 9.31 9.60 3.73
N ARG A 18 9.36 8.80 2.65
CA ARG A 18 8.20 8.12 2.05
C ARG A 18 8.35 6.60 1.97
N GLY A 19 7.20 5.92 1.92
CA GLY A 19 7.13 4.50 1.63
C GLY A 19 7.33 4.18 0.13
N GLY A 20 7.22 2.90 -0.21
CA GLY A 20 7.36 2.41 -1.58
C GLY A 20 8.77 1.91 -1.90
N TRP A 21 9.05 1.72 -3.19
CA TRP A 21 10.36 1.28 -3.67
C TRP A 21 11.47 2.33 -3.54
N HIS A 22 12.62 1.88 -3.05
CA HIS A 22 13.89 2.57 -2.91
C HIS A 22 15.00 1.62 -3.40
N GLY A 23 15.28 1.66 -4.71
CA GLY A 23 16.07 0.62 -5.37
C GLY A 23 15.39 -0.76 -5.20
N ASP A 24 16.16 -1.75 -4.76
CA ASP A 24 15.68 -3.13 -4.57
C ASP A 24 14.95 -3.36 -3.22
N HIS A 25 14.63 -2.28 -2.52
CA HIS A 25 13.95 -2.32 -1.22
C HIS A 25 12.57 -1.68 -1.30
N TYR A 26 11.55 -2.39 -0.86
CA TYR A 26 10.21 -1.85 -0.65
C TYR A 26 10.01 -1.49 0.83
N VAL A 27 9.76 -0.21 1.11
CA VAL A 27 9.49 0.31 2.45
C VAL A 27 7.98 0.37 2.67
N GLY A 28 7.46 -0.56 3.48
CA GLY A 28 6.04 -0.67 3.82
C GLY A 28 5.70 -0.23 5.25
N SER A 29 4.43 -0.36 5.62
CA SER A 29 3.92 -0.12 6.98
C SER A 29 4.43 -1.12 8.02
N HIS A 30 4.85 -2.31 7.57
CA HIS A 30 5.28 -3.42 8.40
C HIS A 30 6.80 -3.63 8.42
N GLY A 31 7.55 -2.76 7.74
CA GLY A 31 9.00 -2.85 7.62
C GLY A 31 9.47 -2.74 6.17
N THR A 32 10.74 -3.04 5.96
CA THR A 32 11.41 -2.99 4.66
C THR A 32 11.62 -4.41 4.15
N ILE A 33 11.23 -4.68 2.90
CA ILE A 33 11.42 -5.94 2.20
C ILE A 33 12.45 -5.69 1.08
N GLY A 34 13.46 -6.53 0.93
CA GLY A 34 14.49 -6.35 -0.10
C GLY A 34 15.76 -7.12 0.21
N SER A 35 16.80 -6.90 -0.61
CA SER A 35 18.09 -7.58 -0.44
C SER A 35 18.80 -7.19 0.86
N ASP A 36 19.64 -8.05 1.43
CA ASP A 36 20.49 -7.70 2.57
C ASP A 36 21.71 -6.84 2.21
N LYS A 37 21.85 -6.42 0.95
CA LYS A 37 22.99 -5.66 0.44
C LYS A 37 22.73 -4.16 0.49
N GLY A 38 23.71 -3.40 0.99
CA GLY A 38 23.67 -1.94 1.00
C GLY A 38 23.04 -1.34 2.26
N ALA A 39 22.77 -0.03 2.21
CA ALA A 39 22.12 0.67 3.31
C ALA A 39 20.63 0.33 3.32
N LEU A 40 20.11 -0.18 4.45
CA LEU A 40 18.70 -0.53 4.58
C LEU A 40 17.87 0.75 4.72
N PRO A 41 16.95 1.06 3.79
CA PRO A 41 16.07 2.20 3.94
C PRO A 41 15.07 1.93 5.08
N VAL A 42 14.97 2.88 6.00
CA VAL A 42 14.09 2.83 7.17
C VAL A 42 13.34 4.15 7.28
N ARG A 43 12.04 4.08 7.62
CA ARG A 43 11.25 5.30 7.84
C ARG A 43 11.33 5.72 9.29
N GLN A 44 11.63 7.00 9.55
CA GLN A 44 11.69 7.55 10.91
C GLN A 44 10.36 7.32 11.65
N GLY A 45 10.42 6.85 12.90
CA GLY A 45 9.23 6.50 13.70
C GLY A 45 8.56 5.17 13.33
N VAL A 46 9.05 4.45 12.32
CA VAL A 46 8.58 3.10 11.93
C VAL A 46 9.70 2.07 12.10
N PHE A 47 10.50 2.20 13.16
CA PHE A 47 11.32 1.07 13.61
C PHE A 47 10.43 0.12 14.41
N ARG A 48 9.57 -0.61 13.68
CA ARG A 48 8.89 -1.77 14.24
C ARG A 48 9.70 -2.99 13.80
N PRO A 49 10.20 -3.84 14.71
CA PRO A 49 10.69 -5.15 14.30
C PRO A 49 9.60 -5.76 13.42
N ALA A 50 9.98 -6.26 12.24
CA ALA A 50 9.07 -6.73 11.21
C ALA A 50 7.90 -7.45 11.90
N MET A 51 6.71 -6.84 11.84
CA MET A 51 5.56 -7.39 12.57
C MET A 51 5.35 -8.77 11.96
N ARG A 52 5.70 -9.82 12.71
CA ARG A 52 5.61 -11.19 12.21
C ARG A 52 4.19 -11.36 11.72
N THR A 53 4.04 -11.55 10.41
CA THR A 53 2.76 -11.97 9.85
C THR A 53 2.36 -13.20 10.65
N ALA A 54 1.11 -13.24 11.14
CA ALA A 54 0.66 -14.40 11.90
C ALA A 54 0.94 -15.66 11.06
N PRO A 55 1.42 -16.76 11.67
CA PRO A 55 1.55 -18.03 10.96
C PRO A 55 0.25 -18.32 10.20
N HIS A 56 0.35 -18.75 8.94
CA HIS A 56 -0.79 -19.07 8.07
C HIS A 56 -1.70 -17.91 7.65
N ALA A 57 -1.33 -16.64 7.91
CA ALA A 57 -2.14 -15.49 7.48
C ALA A 57 -2.41 -15.45 5.97
N LEU A 58 -1.46 -15.93 5.16
CA LEU A 58 -1.65 -16.01 3.71
C LEU A 58 -2.60 -17.15 3.31
N ASP A 59 -2.51 -18.31 3.97
CA ASP A 59 -3.37 -19.45 3.66
C ASP A 59 -4.82 -19.16 4.06
N SER A 60 -5.02 -18.53 5.21
CA SER A 60 -6.34 -18.05 5.61
C SER A 60 -6.87 -16.99 4.65
N TRP A 61 -6.04 -16.01 4.26
CA TRP A 61 -6.44 -15.02 3.26
C TRP A 61 -6.84 -15.65 1.92
N ARG A 62 -6.07 -16.64 1.44
CA ARG A 62 -6.37 -17.36 0.20
C ARG A 62 -7.71 -18.08 0.28
N ARG A 63 -7.95 -18.84 1.35
CA ARG A 63 -9.17 -19.62 1.55
C ARG A 63 -10.40 -18.73 1.80
N ASP A 64 -10.26 -17.71 2.65
CA ASP A 64 -11.40 -16.97 3.20
C ASP A 64 -11.70 -15.66 2.43
N ILE A 65 -10.80 -15.22 1.54
CA ILE A 65 -10.96 -13.97 0.79
C ILE A 65 -10.69 -14.19 -0.70
N ALA A 66 -9.50 -14.69 -1.05
CA ALA A 66 -9.08 -14.78 -2.45
C ALA A 66 -9.90 -15.79 -3.26
N ALA A 67 -10.36 -16.88 -2.63
CA ALA A 67 -11.21 -17.89 -3.26
C ALA A 67 -12.47 -17.28 -3.89
N PHE A 68 -13.02 -16.20 -3.32
CA PHE A 68 -14.19 -15.52 -3.87
C PHE A 68 -13.90 -14.71 -5.15
N ALA A 69 -12.62 -14.47 -5.46
CA ALA A 69 -12.23 -13.78 -6.69
C ALA A 69 -12.30 -14.69 -7.93
N GLU A 70 -12.24 -16.01 -7.75
CA GLU A 70 -12.33 -16.97 -8.84
C GLU A 70 -13.68 -16.87 -9.54
N GLY A 71 -13.67 -16.69 -10.86
CA GLY A 71 -14.88 -16.42 -11.67
C GLY A 71 -15.53 -15.05 -11.44
N ASN A 72 -15.07 -14.27 -10.45
CA ASN A 72 -15.60 -12.94 -10.15
C ASN A 72 -14.69 -11.84 -10.69
N SER A 73 -15.01 -11.33 -11.88
CA SER A 73 -14.21 -10.27 -12.52
C SER A 73 -14.10 -8.98 -11.70
N ARG A 74 -15.10 -8.64 -10.86
CA ARG A 74 -15.06 -7.42 -10.02
C ARG A 74 -14.09 -7.57 -8.86
N LEU A 75 -14.05 -8.74 -8.23
CA LEU A 75 -13.06 -9.01 -7.18
C LEU A 75 -11.67 -9.25 -7.77
N THR A 76 -11.57 -9.89 -8.94
CA THR A 76 -10.32 -10.06 -9.66
C THR A 76 -9.67 -8.72 -10.00
N ILE A 77 -10.43 -7.75 -10.55
CA ILE A 77 -9.88 -6.42 -10.85
C ILE A 77 -9.54 -5.65 -9.58
N ALA A 78 -10.29 -5.82 -8.49
CA ALA A 78 -9.99 -5.17 -7.21
C ALA A 78 -8.67 -5.67 -6.61
N VAL A 79 -8.45 -7.00 -6.63
CA VAL A 79 -7.17 -7.61 -6.23
C VAL A 79 -6.04 -7.18 -7.17
N GLY A 80 -6.27 -7.21 -8.48
CA GLY A 80 -5.30 -6.78 -9.50
C GLY A 80 -4.89 -5.32 -9.34
N ALA A 81 -5.84 -4.42 -9.06
CA ALA A 81 -5.56 -3.00 -8.82
C ALA A 81 -4.74 -2.78 -7.55
N ALA A 82 -4.99 -3.55 -6.49
CA ALA A 82 -4.18 -3.52 -5.27
C ALA A 82 -2.74 -3.97 -5.54
N LEU A 83 -2.53 -5.07 -6.25
CA LEU A 83 -1.20 -5.58 -6.58
C LEU A 83 -0.48 -4.71 -7.63
N GLY A 84 -1.22 -4.13 -8.56
CA GLY A 84 -0.68 -3.23 -9.59
C GLY A 84 -0.03 -1.99 -8.98
N GLY A 85 -0.56 -1.45 -7.87
CA GLY A 85 0.07 -0.35 -7.15
C GLY A 85 1.47 -0.70 -6.60
N LEU A 86 1.70 -1.96 -6.18
CA LEU A 86 3.04 -2.43 -5.80
C LEU A 86 3.93 -2.63 -7.02
N ALA A 87 3.39 -3.24 -8.07
CA ALA A 87 4.14 -3.60 -9.27
C ALA A 87 4.58 -2.37 -10.07
N ILE A 88 3.82 -1.28 -10.07
CA ILE A 88 4.14 -0.10 -10.88
C ILE A 88 5.49 0.53 -10.52
N GLY A 89 5.90 0.48 -9.26
CA GLY A 89 7.21 1.00 -8.86
C GLY A 89 8.39 0.12 -9.32
N LEU A 90 8.13 -1.09 -9.80
CA LEU A 90 9.11 -1.95 -10.48
C LEU A 90 9.15 -1.69 -11.99
N LEU A 91 8.12 -1.04 -12.55
CA LEU A 91 7.99 -0.76 -13.97
C LEU A 91 8.41 0.69 -14.24
N GLN A 92 9.68 0.89 -14.60
CA GLN A 92 10.21 2.23 -14.86
C GLN A 92 9.43 2.94 -15.98
N GLY A 93 9.11 4.22 -15.76
CA GLY A 93 8.48 5.09 -16.76
C GLY A 93 6.98 4.85 -17.00
N GLN A 94 6.31 4.02 -16.20
CA GLN A 94 4.87 3.81 -16.33
C GLN A 94 4.06 4.86 -15.55
N ALA A 95 2.99 5.36 -16.17
CA ALA A 95 2.04 6.24 -15.52
C ALA A 95 1.18 5.46 -14.51
N SER A 96 0.86 6.10 -13.39
CA SER A 96 -0.12 5.57 -12.43
C SER A 96 -1.49 5.39 -13.06
N PHE A 97 -2.30 4.49 -12.50
CA PHE A 97 -3.67 4.26 -12.94
C PHE A 97 -4.63 4.26 -11.76
N GLY A 98 -5.91 4.50 -12.05
CA GLY A 98 -7.02 4.41 -11.11
C GLY A 98 -8.09 3.44 -11.62
N VAL A 99 -8.81 2.81 -10.70
CA VAL A 99 -9.97 1.97 -11.01
C VAL A 99 -11.16 2.47 -10.21
N HIS A 100 -12.24 2.78 -10.91
CA HIS A 100 -13.49 3.22 -10.30
C HIS A 100 -14.56 2.14 -10.47
N LEU A 101 -15.04 1.59 -9.35
CA LEU A 101 -16.20 0.69 -9.35
C LEU A 101 -17.49 1.51 -9.30
N ARG A 102 -18.20 1.63 -10.43
CA ARG A 102 -19.43 2.43 -10.54
C ARG A 102 -20.67 1.52 -10.61
N GLY A 103 -21.73 1.93 -9.94
CA GLY A 103 -23.05 1.32 -10.05
C GLY A 103 -23.96 1.63 -8.86
N PRO A 104 -25.21 1.10 -8.85
CA PRO A 104 -26.18 1.31 -7.78
C PRO A 104 -25.65 0.95 -6.38
N SER A 105 -26.30 1.47 -5.33
CA SER A 105 -25.97 1.10 -3.96
C SER A 105 -26.12 -0.42 -3.73
N SER A 106 -25.41 -0.96 -2.75
CA SER A 106 -25.53 -2.36 -2.31
C SER A 106 -25.16 -3.46 -3.32
N ILE A 107 -24.41 -3.14 -4.39
CA ILE A 107 -23.94 -4.14 -5.38
C ILE A 107 -22.52 -4.69 -5.10
N GLY A 108 -21.94 -4.39 -3.93
CA GLY A 108 -20.62 -4.92 -3.54
C GLY A 108 -19.41 -4.04 -3.86
N LYS A 109 -19.58 -2.75 -4.19
CA LYS A 109 -18.46 -1.80 -4.42
C LYS A 109 -17.51 -1.71 -3.21
N SER A 110 -18.06 -1.39 -2.03
CA SER A 110 -17.29 -1.33 -0.79
C SER A 110 -16.72 -2.69 -0.38
N THR A 111 -17.37 -3.79 -0.77
CA THR A 111 -16.82 -5.14 -0.58
C THR A 111 -15.57 -5.34 -1.43
N GLY A 112 -15.58 -4.93 -2.71
CA GLY A 112 -14.40 -4.95 -3.58
C GLY A 112 -13.23 -4.15 -3.00
N LEU A 113 -13.50 -2.94 -2.50
CA LEU A 113 -12.50 -2.11 -1.79
C LEU A 113 -11.94 -2.81 -0.55
N ARG A 114 -12.79 -3.50 0.24
CA ARG A 114 -12.35 -4.25 1.43
C ARG A 114 -11.47 -5.44 1.08
N VAL A 115 -11.82 -6.20 0.04
CA VAL A 115 -11.01 -7.29 -0.48
C VAL A 115 -9.64 -6.76 -0.92
N ALA A 116 -9.61 -5.70 -1.72
CA ALA A 116 -8.37 -5.08 -2.19
C ALA A 116 -7.51 -4.53 -1.04
N GLY A 117 -8.11 -3.81 -0.09
CA GLY A 117 -7.43 -3.25 1.08
C GLY A 117 -6.83 -4.32 2.01
N SER A 118 -7.47 -5.49 2.10
CA SER A 118 -7.03 -6.59 2.96
C SER A 118 -5.63 -7.13 2.65
N ILE A 119 -5.14 -6.91 1.42
CA ILE A 119 -3.78 -7.28 0.98
C ILE A 119 -2.71 -6.56 1.80
N TYR A 120 -2.99 -5.32 2.20
CA TYR A 120 -2.03 -4.48 2.89
C TYR A 120 -2.21 -4.42 4.41
N GLY A 121 -3.41 -4.76 4.89
CA GLY A 121 -3.75 -4.65 6.30
C GLY A 121 -5.25 -4.65 6.55
N PRO A 122 -5.69 -4.40 7.80
CA PRO A 122 -7.11 -4.36 8.13
C PRO A 122 -7.86 -3.33 7.27
N PRO A 123 -8.89 -3.71 6.48
CA PRO A 123 -9.52 -2.81 5.51
C PRO A 123 -10.03 -1.48 6.08
N ARG A 124 -10.50 -1.49 7.34
CA ARG A 124 -10.94 -0.26 8.05
C ARG A 124 -9.82 0.77 8.23
N LYS A 125 -8.56 0.34 8.21
CA LYS A 125 -7.38 1.20 8.32
C LYS A 125 -6.84 1.62 6.96
N GLU A 126 -7.09 0.85 5.91
CA GLU A 126 -6.56 1.10 4.57
C GLU A 126 -7.50 1.91 3.66
N ILE A 127 -8.81 1.79 3.86
CA ILE A 127 -9.81 2.57 3.09
C ILE A 127 -9.94 3.97 3.68
N ARG A 128 -10.01 4.97 2.80
CA ARG A 128 -10.22 6.39 3.12
C ARG A 128 -11.53 6.88 2.48
N SER A 129 -12.13 7.91 3.05
CA SER A 129 -13.31 8.55 2.45
C SER A 129 -12.85 9.63 1.47
N TRP A 130 -13.60 9.78 0.38
CA TRP A 130 -13.48 10.94 -0.51
C TRP A 130 -13.89 12.26 0.16
N SER A 131 -14.65 12.20 1.26
CA SER A 131 -15.01 13.38 2.05
C SER A 131 -13.81 13.87 2.89
N ALA A 132 -12.83 14.47 2.20
CA ALA A 132 -11.65 15.10 2.79
C ALA A 132 -11.33 16.41 2.04
N THR A 133 -10.54 17.29 2.66
CA THR A 133 -9.99 18.45 1.94
C THR A 133 -8.99 17.99 0.89
N GLU A 134 -8.82 18.77 -0.19
CA GLU A 134 -7.85 18.48 -1.26
C GLU A 134 -6.43 18.27 -0.70
N ALA A 135 -5.93 19.23 0.08
CA ALA A 135 -4.63 19.11 0.75
C ALA A 135 -4.55 17.87 1.69
N GLY A 136 -5.66 17.49 2.30
CA GLY A 136 -5.75 16.27 3.11
C GLY A 136 -5.61 15.00 2.26
N LEU A 137 -6.27 14.97 1.10
CA LEU A 137 -6.19 13.86 0.15
C LEU A 137 -4.81 13.75 -0.49
N GLU A 138 -4.18 14.88 -0.84
CA GLU A 138 -2.80 14.93 -1.34
C GLU A 138 -1.82 14.38 -0.31
N ALA A 139 -1.92 14.81 0.94
CA ALA A 139 -1.08 14.29 2.02
C ALA A 139 -1.26 12.79 2.22
N VAL A 140 -2.48 12.27 2.03
CA VAL A 140 -2.75 10.82 2.04
C VAL A 140 -2.15 10.13 0.81
N ALA A 141 -2.30 10.70 -0.39
CA ALA A 141 -1.78 10.14 -1.63
C ALA A 141 -0.25 10.06 -1.61
N ALA A 142 0.44 11.09 -1.09
CA ALA A 142 1.89 11.10 -0.92
C ALA A 142 2.39 9.93 -0.03
N ARG A 143 1.56 9.47 0.92
CA ARG A 143 1.86 8.32 1.79
C ARG A 143 1.62 6.96 1.12
N HIS A 144 0.95 6.93 -0.03
CA HIS A 144 0.68 5.74 -0.85
C HIS A 144 1.58 5.67 -2.09
N HIS A 145 2.80 6.19 -1.99
CA HIS A 145 3.79 6.07 -3.05
C HIS A 145 4.12 4.60 -3.35
N HIS A 146 4.05 4.18 -4.63
CA HIS A 146 4.15 2.78 -5.08
C HIS A 146 3.22 1.82 -4.31
N ARG A 147 2.00 2.30 -4.02
CA ARG A 147 0.95 1.57 -3.33
C ARG A 147 -0.43 2.06 -3.78
N THR A 148 -1.42 1.19 -3.76
CA THR A 148 -2.80 1.60 -4.10
C THR A 148 -3.44 2.39 -2.96
N LEU A 149 -4.00 3.57 -3.27
CA LEU A 149 -4.87 4.33 -2.38
C LEU A 149 -6.34 3.89 -2.60
N PHE A 150 -7.01 3.45 -1.53
CA PHE A 150 -8.40 3.01 -1.58
C PHE A 150 -9.32 4.12 -1.07
N LEU A 151 -10.23 4.58 -1.93
CA LEU A 151 -11.18 5.63 -1.60
C LEU A 151 -12.62 5.14 -1.78
N ASP A 152 -13.47 5.39 -0.79
CA ASP A 152 -14.91 5.09 -0.82
C ASP A 152 -15.74 6.38 -0.69
N GLU A 153 -17.04 6.27 -0.94
CA GLU A 153 -18.03 7.34 -0.74
C GLU A 153 -17.86 8.56 -1.65
N LEU A 154 -17.43 8.38 -2.89
CA LEU A 154 -17.32 9.47 -3.88
C LEU A 154 -18.65 10.25 -4.05
N ALA A 155 -19.80 9.62 -3.82
CA ALA A 155 -21.08 10.33 -3.89
C ALA A 155 -21.25 11.45 -2.82
N GLN A 156 -20.37 11.54 -1.83
CA GLN A 156 -20.41 12.54 -0.76
C GLN A 156 -19.57 13.80 -1.08
N ILE A 157 -18.84 13.84 -2.21
CA ILE A 157 -18.16 15.06 -2.64
C ILE A 157 -19.10 15.95 -3.46
N ALA A 158 -18.89 17.26 -3.37
CA ALA A 158 -19.65 18.22 -4.15
C ALA A 158 -19.38 18.02 -5.66
N PRO A 159 -20.39 18.20 -6.55
CA PRO A 159 -20.26 17.88 -7.98
C PRO A 159 -19.14 18.64 -8.70
N ASP A 160 -18.78 19.81 -8.19
CA ASP A 160 -17.73 20.73 -8.62
C ASP A 160 -16.33 20.36 -8.11
N ALA A 161 -16.22 19.40 -7.18
CA ALA A 161 -14.96 18.86 -6.67
C ALA A 161 -14.59 17.49 -7.29
N ALA A 162 -15.45 16.92 -8.13
CA ALA A 162 -15.20 15.67 -8.84
C ALA A 162 -14.41 15.96 -10.13
N VAL A 163 -13.10 15.69 -10.10
CA VAL A 163 -12.21 15.78 -11.28
C VAL A 163 -12.50 14.66 -12.28
#